data_AF-A0A7C9PS25-F1
#
_entry.id   AF-A0A7C9PS25-F1
#
_cell.length_a   1.000
_cell.length_b   1.000
_cell.length_c   1.000
_cell.angle_alpha   90.00
_cell.angle_beta   90.00
_cell.angle_gamma   90.00
#
_symmetry.space_group_name_H-M   'P 1'
#
loop_
_entity.id
_entity.type
_entity.pdbx_description
1 polymer ?
#
loop_
_entity_poly.entity_id
_entity_poly.type
_entity_poly.pdbx_seq_one_letter_code
_entity_poly.pdbx_strand_id
1 'polypeptide(L)'
;MTADEALDIVEVVLDYQRLNQVQEIVFRWSWEGLSYREIAKRSGYDRDYLKDAGAKLWKRLSKAFGEKVKKDNLQSVLKRYLRQHQITLQRNQVTGVNLSGSNLSGARLLFANIRESDSCQADLCKDKEAGDRSVIVEEEANPIAKPNSETDEPDPHFWNGWQFRSAAEANIAEALDRAGVLFFPKATARLTTKEGRQNQDLYFLVCYQSKLGILAVDLEEADLEDIGAGSRVLQSQGICVIEHYEAAECAEESDRVVLEFLQHLSQA
;
A
#
# COMPACT_ATOMS: atom_id res chain seq x y z
N MET A 1 -11.47 12.81 13.50
CA MET A 1 -12.61 12.70 12.57
C MET A 1 -12.98 14.07 12.05
N THR A 2 -12.30 14.47 10.98
CA THR A 2 -12.66 15.62 10.13
C THR A 2 -13.90 15.28 9.30
N ALA A 3 -14.49 16.28 8.64
CA ALA A 3 -15.65 16.07 7.77
C ALA A 3 -15.30 15.21 6.53
N ASP A 4 -14.06 15.31 6.03
CA ASP A 4 -13.59 14.51 4.89
C ASP A 4 -13.35 13.05 5.29
N GLU A 5 -12.71 12.79 6.44
CA GLU A 5 -12.58 11.43 7.00
C GLU A 5 -13.97 10.78 7.19
N ALA A 6 -14.95 11.58 7.64
CA ALA A 6 -16.32 11.12 7.79
C ALA A 6 -17.00 10.80 6.45
N LEU A 7 -16.66 11.54 5.39
CA LEU A 7 -17.17 11.33 4.04
C LEU A 7 -16.63 10.02 3.45
N ASP A 8 -15.33 9.76 3.62
CA ASP A 8 -14.68 8.52 3.12
C ASP A 8 -15.33 7.27 3.72
N ILE A 9 -15.61 7.27 5.03
CA ILE A 9 -16.36 6.18 5.70
C ILE A 9 -17.74 5.99 5.05
N VAL A 10 -18.42 7.11 4.79
CA VAL A 10 -19.76 7.10 4.21
C VAL A 10 -19.74 6.53 2.79
N GLU A 11 -18.76 6.87 1.97
CA GLU A 11 -18.63 6.31 0.62
C GLU A 11 -18.43 4.79 0.65
N VAL A 12 -17.60 4.29 1.56
CA VAL A 12 -17.40 2.83 1.71
C VAL A 12 -18.66 2.13 2.22
N VAL A 13 -19.38 2.74 3.17
CA VAL A 13 -20.66 2.20 3.66
C VAL A 13 -21.75 2.21 2.58
N LEU A 14 -21.65 3.13 1.62
CA LEU A 14 -22.54 3.26 0.48
C LEU A 14 -22.08 2.46 -0.75
N ASP A 15 -21.15 1.51 -0.60
CA ASP A 15 -20.64 0.67 -1.69
C ASP A 15 -20.07 1.51 -2.85
N TYR A 16 -19.24 2.49 -2.50
CA TYR A 16 -18.58 3.44 -3.41
C TYR A 16 -19.56 4.31 -4.23
N GLN A 17 -20.84 4.35 -3.88
CA GLN A 17 -21.79 5.30 -4.47
C GLN A 17 -21.51 6.70 -3.95
N ARG A 18 -20.86 7.51 -4.78
CA ARG A 18 -20.58 8.92 -4.49
C ARG A 18 -21.85 9.70 -4.19
N LEU A 19 -21.76 10.54 -3.17
CA LEU A 19 -22.77 11.57 -2.90
C LEU A 19 -22.71 12.61 -4.02
N ASN A 20 -23.85 13.20 -4.38
CA ASN A 20 -23.83 14.34 -5.30
C ASN A 20 -23.27 15.58 -4.58
N GLN A 21 -22.85 16.59 -5.35
CA GLN A 21 -22.22 17.81 -4.81
C GLN A 21 -23.06 18.48 -3.71
N VAL A 22 -24.38 18.51 -3.86
CA VAL A 22 -25.30 19.13 -2.89
C VAL A 22 -25.37 18.30 -1.60
N GLN A 23 -25.41 16.97 -1.71
CA GLN A 23 -25.38 16.05 -0.57
C GLN A 23 -24.04 16.12 0.17
N GLU A 24 -22.92 16.25 -0.54
CA GLU A 24 -21.60 16.42 0.06
C GLU A 24 -21.50 17.75 0.82
N ILE A 25 -22.01 18.85 0.26
CA ILE A 25 -22.09 20.15 0.95
C ILE A 25 -22.97 20.04 2.21
N VAL A 26 -24.16 19.44 2.07
CA VAL A 26 -25.06 19.23 3.21
C VAL A 26 -24.39 18.37 4.27
N PHE A 27 -23.67 17.32 3.88
CA PHE A 27 -22.94 16.45 4.80
C PHE A 27 -21.85 17.21 5.55
N ARG A 28 -20.90 17.83 4.83
CA ARG A 28 -19.76 18.54 5.42
C ARG A 28 -20.20 19.62 6.39
N TRP A 29 -21.15 20.47 5.98
CA TRP A 29 -21.56 21.58 6.83
C TRP A 29 -22.51 21.13 7.95
N SER A 30 -23.25 20.04 7.77
CA SER A 30 -23.95 19.40 8.90
C SER A 30 -22.99 18.81 9.91
N TRP A 31 -21.86 18.26 9.46
CA TRP A 31 -20.79 17.76 10.33
C TRP A 31 -20.18 18.85 11.20
N GLU A 32 -20.04 20.06 10.65
CA GLU A 32 -19.57 21.27 11.35
C GLU A 32 -20.65 21.94 12.22
N GLY A 33 -21.89 21.43 12.21
CA GLY A 33 -23.00 21.95 13.02
C GLY A 33 -23.79 23.09 12.40
N LEU A 34 -23.54 23.47 11.15
CA LEU A 34 -24.27 24.54 10.46
C LEU A 34 -25.75 24.17 10.26
N SER A 35 -26.61 25.19 10.25
CA SER A 35 -28.02 25.07 9.91
C SER A 35 -28.24 25.19 8.40
N TYR A 36 -29.31 24.59 7.86
CA TYR A 36 -29.66 24.74 6.43
C TYR A 36 -29.77 26.19 5.97
N ARG A 37 -30.07 27.13 6.88
CA ARG A 37 -30.10 28.57 6.56
C ARG A 37 -28.69 29.12 6.30
N GLU A 38 -27.71 28.70 7.08
CA GLU A 38 -26.31 29.12 6.91
C GLU A 38 -25.68 28.42 5.69
N ILE A 39 -26.02 27.15 5.48
CA ILE A 39 -25.64 26.38 4.30
C ILE A 39 -26.17 27.07 3.03
N ALA A 40 -27.46 27.44 2.99
CA ALA A 40 -28.05 28.17 1.85
C ALA A 40 -27.28 29.48 1.55
N LYS A 41 -27.01 30.28 2.59
CA LYS A 41 -26.26 31.53 2.46
C LYS A 41 -24.84 31.35 1.91
N ARG A 42 -24.15 30.29 2.32
CA ARG A 42 -22.75 30.04 1.92
C ARG A 42 -22.60 29.38 0.55
N SER A 43 -23.56 28.52 0.18
CA SER A 43 -23.50 27.77 -1.08
C SER A 43 -24.25 28.42 -2.24
N GLY A 44 -25.14 29.38 -1.96
CA GLY A 44 -26.01 29.98 -2.97
C GLY A 44 -27.20 29.09 -3.36
N TYR A 45 -27.36 27.91 -2.76
CA TYR A 45 -28.52 27.05 -3.00
C TYR A 45 -29.75 27.49 -2.21
N ASP A 46 -30.92 27.19 -2.76
CA ASP A 46 -32.18 27.37 -2.05
C ASP A 46 -32.27 26.49 -0.79
N ARG A 47 -32.85 27.05 0.27
CA ARG A 47 -32.95 26.41 1.58
C ARG A 47 -33.83 25.15 1.54
N ASP A 48 -34.93 25.20 0.81
CA ASP A 48 -35.87 24.10 0.74
C ASP A 48 -35.29 22.99 -0.15
N TYR A 49 -34.58 23.35 -1.22
CA TYR A 49 -33.78 22.40 -1.99
C TYR A 49 -32.72 21.67 -1.14
N LEU A 50 -31.99 22.38 -0.28
CA LEU A 50 -31.01 21.77 0.63
C LEU A 50 -31.66 20.85 1.67
N LYS A 51 -32.85 21.21 2.16
CA LYS A 51 -33.62 20.35 3.07
C LYS A 51 -34.05 19.06 2.41
N ASP A 52 -34.53 19.13 1.17
CA ASP A 52 -34.96 17.96 0.40
C ASP A 52 -33.77 17.05 0.09
N ALA A 53 -32.65 17.64 -0.35
CA ALA A 53 -31.40 16.91 -0.57
C ALA A 53 -30.90 16.24 0.72
N GLY A 54 -30.94 16.96 1.84
CA GLY A 54 -30.59 16.45 3.17
C GLY A 54 -31.50 15.30 3.61
N ALA A 55 -32.82 15.44 3.47
CA ALA A 55 -33.77 14.37 3.82
C ALA A 55 -33.50 13.07 3.05
N LYS A 56 -33.20 13.19 1.75
CA LYS A 56 -32.80 12.05 0.90
C LYS A 56 -31.47 11.43 1.38
N LEU A 57 -30.48 12.28 1.70
CA LEU A 57 -29.19 11.83 2.24
C LEU A 57 -29.34 11.05 3.54
N TRP A 58 -30.01 11.62 4.54
CA TRP A 58 -30.18 10.97 5.85
C TRP A 58 -30.95 9.66 5.75
N LYS A 59 -31.92 9.56 4.82
CA LYS A 59 -32.63 8.31 4.54
C LYS A 59 -31.70 7.23 3.94
N ARG A 60 -30.84 7.61 2.98
CA ARG A 60 -29.86 6.69 2.39
C ARG A 60 -28.87 6.20 3.44
N LEU A 61 -28.29 7.12 4.22
CA LEU A 61 -27.36 6.77 5.30
C LEU A 61 -28.02 5.88 6.35
N SER A 62 -29.28 6.16 6.70
CA SER A 62 -30.00 5.32 7.67
C SER A 62 -30.15 3.88 7.21
N LYS A 63 -30.39 3.68 5.90
CA LYS A 63 -30.47 2.34 5.31
C LYS A 63 -29.11 1.64 5.33
N ALA A 64 -28.05 2.37 4.99
CA ALA A 64 -26.70 1.81 4.87
C ALA A 64 -26.07 1.48 6.23
N PHE A 65 -26.23 2.34 7.23
CA PHE A 65 -25.76 2.09 8.60
C PHE A 65 -26.65 1.13 9.41
N GLY A 66 -27.84 0.76 8.89
CA GLY A 66 -28.80 -0.05 9.62
C GLY A 66 -29.42 0.64 10.84
N GLU A 67 -29.23 1.95 10.98
CA GLU A 67 -29.73 2.74 12.11
C GLU A 67 -30.22 4.11 11.65
N LYS A 68 -31.19 4.70 12.34
CA LYS A 68 -31.71 6.04 12.04
C LYS A 68 -30.63 7.14 12.17
N VAL A 69 -30.18 7.65 11.03
CA VAL A 69 -29.30 8.81 10.89
C VAL A 69 -30.12 10.09 10.71
N LYS A 70 -29.71 11.14 11.41
CA LYS A 70 -30.21 12.52 11.38
C LYS A 70 -28.99 13.46 11.42
N LYS A 71 -29.21 14.74 11.09
CA LYS A 71 -28.19 15.78 11.17
C LYS A 71 -27.45 15.77 12.52
N ASP A 72 -28.20 15.70 13.62
CA ASP A 72 -27.66 15.91 14.96
C ASP A 72 -27.04 14.66 15.59
N ASN A 73 -27.32 13.47 15.04
CA ASN A 73 -26.77 12.21 15.56
C ASN A 73 -25.74 11.57 14.62
N LEU A 74 -25.47 12.18 13.46
CA LEU A 74 -24.55 11.66 12.44
C LEU A 74 -23.19 11.28 13.02
N GLN A 75 -22.57 12.19 13.78
CA GLN A 75 -21.27 11.96 14.41
C GLN A 75 -21.31 10.77 15.39
N SER A 76 -22.38 10.65 16.16
CA SER A 76 -22.57 9.56 17.13
C SER A 76 -22.78 8.22 16.43
N VAL A 77 -23.57 8.20 15.35
CA VAL A 77 -23.79 7.00 14.53
C VAL A 77 -22.48 6.54 13.90
N LEU A 78 -21.71 7.45 13.29
CA LEU A 78 -20.40 7.11 12.73
C LEU A 78 -19.44 6.59 13.80
N LYS A 79 -19.33 7.25 14.95
CA LYS A 79 -18.46 6.78 16.05
C LYS A 79 -18.85 5.40 16.54
N ARG A 80 -20.14 5.09 16.64
CA ARG A 80 -20.61 3.75 17.03
C ARG A 80 -20.31 2.72 15.95
N TYR A 81 -20.53 3.04 14.68
CA TYR A 81 -20.21 2.16 13.56
C TYR A 81 -18.72 1.79 13.57
N LEU A 82 -17.83 2.77 13.73
CA LEU A 82 -16.39 2.54 13.83
C LEU A 82 -16.03 1.62 15.00
N ARG A 83 -16.65 1.81 16.18
CA ARG A 83 -16.44 0.95 17.35
C ARG A 83 -16.93 -0.48 17.12
N GLN A 84 -18.09 -0.65 16.49
CA GLN A 84 -18.67 -1.97 16.23
C GLN A 84 -17.86 -2.77 15.21
N HIS A 85 -17.31 -2.10 14.20
CA HIS A 85 -16.51 -2.72 13.15
C HIS A 85 -15.00 -2.66 13.40
N GLN A 86 -14.56 -2.24 14.59
CA GLN A 86 -13.15 -2.05 14.95
C GLN A 86 -12.36 -1.27 13.88
N ILE A 87 -12.99 -0.26 13.27
CA ILE A 87 -12.36 0.57 12.24
C ILE A 87 -11.53 1.63 12.95
N THR A 88 -10.21 1.48 12.87
CA THR A 88 -9.26 2.46 13.37
C THR A 88 -9.05 3.54 12.30
N LEU A 89 -9.56 4.74 12.56
CA LEU A 89 -9.19 5.93 11.78
C LEU A 89 -7.80 6.38 12.24
N GLN A 90 -6.76 5.81 11.64
CA GLN A 90 -5.41 6.31 11.80
C GLN A 90 -5.36 7.68 11.13
N ARG A 91 -5.28 8.73 11.95
CA ARG A 91 -4.96 10.07 11.49
C ARG A 91 -3.57 9.98 10.85
N ASN A 92 -3.37 10.55 9.66
CA ASN A 92 -2.03 10.70 9.05
C ASN A 92 -1.14 11.65 9.88
N GLN A 93 -0.84 11.28 11.12
CA GLN A 93 0.49 11.41 11.68
C GLN A 93 1.06 10.00 11.54
N VAL A 94 2.11 9.83 10.74
CA VAL A 94 2.87 8.58 10.71
C VAL A 94 3.60 8.48 12.06
N THR A 95 2.87 8.09 13.10
CA THR A 95 3.45 7.43 14.26
C THR A 95 3.28 5.96 13.98
N GLY A 96 4.38 5.23 13.73
CA GLY A 96 4.34 3.79 13.57
C GLY A 96 3.59 3.18 14.75
N VAL A 97 2.38 2.69 14.50
CA VAL A 97 1.61 1.97 15.53
C VAL A 97 2.03 0.52 15.40
N ASN A 98 2.82 0.05 16.35
CA ASN A 98 3.17 -1.36 16.44
C ASN A 98 1.89 -2.18 16.67
N LEU A 99 1.51 -2.98 15.68
CA LEU A 99 0.31 -3.85 15.74
C LEU A 99 0.67 -5.30 16.05
N SER A 100 1.92 -5.61 16.41
CA SER A 100 2.31 -6.99 16.74
C SER A 100 1.45 -7.52 17.90
N GLY A 101 0.78 -8.65 17.65
CA GLY A 101 -0.16 -9.28 18.59
C GLY A 101 -1.62 -8.79 18.53
N SER A 102 -1.97 -7.87 17.63
CA SER A 102 -3.37 -7.44 17.47
C SER A 102 -4.11 -8.38 16.51
N ASN A 103 -5.21 -9.01 16.97
CA ASN A 103 -6.09 -9.74 16.07
C ASN A 103 -6.86 -8.74 15.18
N LEU A 104 -6.49 -8.67 13.90
CA LEU A 104 -7.08 -7.77 12.90
C LEU A 104 -8.25 -8.39 12.13
N SER A 105 -8.74 -9.57 12.54
CA SER A 105 -9.88 -10.22 11.89
C SER A 105 -11.13 -9.32 11.95
N GLY A 106 -11.47 -8.68 10.83
CA GLY A 106 -12.63 -7.77 10.71
C GLY A 106 -12.29 -6.28 10.65
N ALA A 107 -11.02 -5.89 10.78
CA ALA A 107 -10.61 -4.50 10.62
C ALA A 107 -10.72 -4.07 9.14
N ARG A 108 -11.63 -3.14 8.83
CA ARG A 108 -11.66 -2.47 7.51
C ARG A 108 -10.79 -1.21 7.58
N LEU A 109 -9.67 -1.22 6.88
CA LEU A 109 -8.84 -0.02 6.70
C LEU A 109 -9.51 0.89 5.67
N LEU A 110 -9.79 2.12 6.08
CA LEU A 110 -10.24 3.18 5.18
C LEU A 110 -9.02 3.99 4.78
N PHE A 111 -8.58 3.84 3.53
CA PHE A 111 -7.54 4.67 2.96
C PHE A 111 -8.09 6.09 2.84
N ALA A 112 -7.60 7.01 3.68
CA ALA A 112 -7.83 8.43 3.49
C ALA A 112 -7.19 8.83 2.15
N ASN A 113 -8.02 9.37 1.27
CA ASN A 113 -7.76 9.66 -0.14
C ASN A 113 -6.39 10.35 -0.35
N ILE A 114 -5.39 9.61 -0.87
CA ILE A 114 -4.20 10.20 -1.48
C ILE A 114 -4.70 10.76 -2.81
N ARG A 115 -4.99 12.07 -2.86
CA ARG A 115 -5.39 12.73 -4.12
C ARG A 115 -4.35 12.39 -5.19
N GLU A 116 -4.84 11.75 -6.24
CA GLU A 116 -4.14 11.37 -7.45
C GLU A 116 -3.22 12.49 -7.93
N SER A 117 -1.95 12.16 -8.15
CA SER A 117 -1.19 12.71 -9.27
C SER A 117 -0.95 11.58 -10.26
N ASP A 118 -1.92 11.45 -11.16
CA ASP A 118 -1.91 10.91 -12.52
C ASP A 118 -1.13 9.61 -12.86
N SER A 119 -1.96 8.65 -13.32
CA SER A 119 -1.68 7.58 -14.29
C SER A 119 -0.88 6.36 -13.83
N CYS A 120 -1.57 5.43 -13.16
CA CYS A 120 -1.40 4.01 -13.48
C CYS A 120 -2.69 3.51 -14.12
N GLN A 121 -2.78 3.70 -15.43
CA GLN A 121 -3.70 2.92 -16.24
C GLN A 121 -3.27 1.46 -16.08
N ALA A 122 -4.11 0.69 -15.40
CA ALA A 122 -4.02 -0.75 -15.39
C ALA A 122 -4.17 -1.25 -16.83
N ASP A 123 -3.15 -1.92 -17.34
CA ASP A 123 -3.34 -2.89 -18.41
C ASP A 123 -2.72 -4.22 -17.95
N LEU A 124 -3.65 -5.14 -17.69
CA LEU A 124 -3.43 -6.56 -17.51
C LEU A 124 -2.75 -7.15 -18.75
N CYS A 125 -1.99 -8.21 -18.50
CA CYS A 125 -1.36 -9.13 -19.44
C CYS A 125 -1.95 -9.12 -20.86
N LYS A 126 -1.07 -8.89 -21.85
CA LYS A 126 -1.24 -9.47 -23.18
C LYS A 126 0.05 -10.13 -23.62
N ASP A 127 0.04 -11.45 -23.57
CA ASP A 127 0.88 -12.30 -24.40
C ASP A 127 0.65 -11.98 -25.88
N LYS A 128 1.77 -11.89 -26.61
CA LYS A 128 2.06 -12.30 -28.00
C LYS A 128 3.49 -11.79 -28.25
N GLU A 129 4.41 -12.56 -28.79
CA GLU A 129 4.28 -13.21 -30.09
C GLU A 129 4.97 -14.58 -30.13
N ALA A 130 4.22 -15.57 -30.64
CA ALA A 130 4.78 -16.73 -31.29
C ALA A 130 5.13 -16.37 -32.73
N GLY A 131 6.35 -16.70 -33.16
CA GLY A 131 6.72 -16.87 -34.55
C GLY A 131 7.29 -18.27 -34.75
N ASP A 132 6.48 -19.18 -35.32
CA ASP A 132 6.77 -19.91 -36.58
C ASP A 132 5.95 -21.21 -36.71
N ARG A 133 4.89 -21.11 -37.52
CA ARG A 133 4.44 -22.01 -38.61
C ARG A 133 4.56 -23.55 -38.47
N SER A 134 3.40 -24.24 -38.40
CA SER A 134 2.85 -25.19 -39.42
C SER A 134 1.76 -26.10 -38.83
N VAL A 135 0.48 -25.94 -39.20
CA VAL A 135 -0.38 -26.70 -40.15
C VAL A 135 -0.86 -28.13 -39.72
N ILE A 136 -2.18 -28.34 -39.86
CA ILE A 136 -2.98 -29.58 -40.16
C ILE A 136 -3.54 -30.39 -38.95
N VAL A 137 -4.83 -30.21 -38.56
CA VAL A 137 -6.10 -30.96 -38.85
C VAL A 137 -6.45 -32.04 -37.80
N GLU A 138 -7.69 -31.91 -37.29
CA GLU A 138 -8.68 -32.87 -36.73
C GLU A 138 -8.22 -34.19 -36.07
N GLU A 139 -8.77 -34.53 -34.89
CA GLU A 139 -9.76 -35.62 -34.69
C GLU A 139 -9.92 -35.96 -33.19
N GLU A 140 -11.06 -36.58 -32.86
CA GLU A 140 -11.54 -36.94 -31.53
C GLU A 140 -10.74 -38.03 -30.79
N ALA A 141 -11.00 -38.08 -29.48
CA ALA A 141 -11.07 -39.27 -28.62
C ALA A 141 -9.82 -39.82 -27.90
N ASN A 142 -10.01 -39.86 -26.56
CA ASN A 142 -9.58 -40.86 -25.57
C ASN A 142 -8.29 -40.58 -24.76
N PRO A 143 -8.32 -40.89 -23.44
CA PRO A 143 -7.32 -40.47 -22.46
C PRO A 143 -6.18 -41.50 -22.39
N ILE A 144 -5.19 -41.16 -21.55
CA ILE A 144 -4.04 -41.96 -21.06
C ILE A 144 -2.72 -41.32 -21.50
N ALA A 145 -2.15 -40.51 -20.61
CA ALA A 145 -0.86 -40.78 -19.98
C ALA A 145 -0.50 -39.58 -19.10
N LYS A 146 -0.42 -39.80 -17.78
CA LYS A 146 0.38 -38.92 -16.92
C LYS A 146 1.85 -39.12 -17.29
N PRO A 147 2.64 -38.07 -17.53
CA PRO A 147 4.02 -38.07 -17.11
C PRO A 147 4.07 -37.34 -15.77
N ASN A 148 4.24 -38.14 -14.71
CA ASN A 148 4.70 -37.63 -13.43
C ASN A 148 6.11 -37.04 -13.63
N SER A 149 6.28 -35.77 -13.28
CA SER A 149 7.52 -35.27 -12.67
C SER A 149 7.15 -34.06 -11.80
N GLU A 150 6.40 -34.33 -10.73
CA GLU A 150 6.45 -33.53 -9.51
C GLU A 150 7.87 -33.70 -8.95
N THR A 151 8.77 -32.78 -9.32
CA THR A 151 9.83 -32.38 -8.41
C THR A 151 9.25 -31.23 -7.59
N ASP A 152 8.64 -31.56 -6.47
CA ASP A 152 8.32 -30.62 -5.37
C ASP A 152 9.63 -30.16 -4.69
N GLU A 153 10.60 -29.67 -5.46
CA GLU A 153 11.69 -28.89 -4.90
C GLU A 153 11.16 -27.45 -4.80
N PRO A 154 11.05 -26.87 -3.59
CA PRO A 154 10.67 -25.48 -3.46
C PRO A 154 11.67 -24.64 -4.26
N ASP A 155 11.19 -23.77 -5.17
CA ASP A 155 12.07 -22.83 -5.86
C ASP A 155 12.86 -22.08 -4.78
N PRO A 156 14.19 -22.25 -4.69
CA PRO A 156 14.99 -21.74 -3.57
C PRO A 156 14.99 -20.20 -3.50
N HIS A 157 14.42 -19.56 -4.51
CA HIS A 157 14.28 -18.11 -4.63
C HIS A 157 12.89 -17.60 -4.25
N PHE A 158 11.94 -18.49 -3.89
CA PHE A 158 10.58 -18.10 -3.55
C PHE A 158 10.36 -18.10 -2.04
N TRP A 159 10.04 -16.92 -1.48
CA TRP A 159 9.78 -16.77 -0.05
C TRP A 159 8.63 -15.80 0.20
N ASN A 160 7.61 -16.24 0.97
CA ASN A 160 6.42 -15.46 1.35
C ASN A 160 5.72 -14.72 0.19
N GLY A 161 5.65 -15.34 -0.99
CA GLY A 161 5.02 -14.72 -2.17
C GLY A 161 5.95 -13.87 -3.03
N TRP A 162 7.21 -13.71 -2.63
CA TRP A 162 8.23 -12.98 -3.36
C TRP A 162 9.16 -13.95 -4.08
N GLN A 163 9.43 -13.70 -5.35
CA GLN A 163 10.50 -14.36 -6.08
C GLN A 163 11.74 -13.46 -6.01
N PHE A 164 12.88 -13.98 -5.58
CA PHE A 164 14.17 -13.30 -5.48
C PHE A 164 15.11 -13.71 -6.62
N ARG A 165 16.24 -13.01 -6.81
CA ARG A 165 17.22 -13.34 -7.86
C ARG A 165 18.19 -14.44 -7.42
N SER A 166 18.44 -14.53 -6.12
CA SER A 166 19.38 -15.48 -5.51
C SER A 166 18.85 -16.01 -4.17
N ALA A 167 19.31 -17.18 -3.76
CA ALA A 167 19.02 -17.73 -2.44
C ALA A 167 19.54 -16.80 -1.32
N ALA A 168 20.62 -16.06 -1.57
CA ALA A 168 21.16 -15.05 -0.66
C ALA A 168 20.14 -13.93 -0.37
N GLU A 169 19.47 -13.40 -1.40
CA GLU A 169 18.40 -12.42 -1.23
C GLU A 169 17.22 -12.99 -0.42
N ALA A 170 16.80 -14.22 -0.72
CA ALA A 170 15.71 -14.88 0.00
C ALA A 170 16.06 -15.09 1.49
N ASN A 171 17.30 -15.51 1.79
CA ASN A 171 17.79 -15.70 3.16
C ASN A 171 17.87 -14.39 3.94
N ILE A 172 18.22 -13.28 3.28
CA ILE A 172 18.21 -11.94 3.88
C ILE A 172 16.79 -11.47 4.16
N ALA A 173 15.85 -11.69 3.22
CA ALA A 173 14.45 -11.37 3.45
C ALA A 173 13.89 -12.12 4.66
N GLU A 174 14.21 -13.42 4.77
CA GLU A 174 13.81 -14.24 5.92
C GLU A 174 14.46 -13.75 7.22
N ALA A 175 15.75 -13.41 7.21
CA ALA A 175 16.45 -12.89 8.39
C ALA A 175 15.89 -11.53 8.86
N LEU A 176 15.56 -10.63 7.93
CA LEU A 176 14.90 -9.36 8.24
C LEU A 176 13.51 -9.57 8.86
N ASP A 177 12.75 -10.56 8.37
CA ASP A 177 11.45 -10.92 8.92
C ASP A 177 11.57 -11.51 10.33
N ARG A 178 12.55 -12.40 10.56
CA ARG A 178 12.88 -12.92 11.91
C ARG A 178 13.31 -11.82 12.87
N ALA A 179 14.05 -10.81 12.38
CA ALA A 179 14.45 -9.64 13.16
C ALA A 179 13.27 -8.69 13.46
N GLY A 180 12.10 -8.90 12.83
CA GLY A 180 10.90 -8.10 13.04
C GLY A 180 11.04 -6.66 12.57
N VAL A 181 11.90 -6.42 11.57
CA VAL A 181 12.13 -5.08 11.01
C VAL A 181 11.29 -4.86 9.76
N LEU A 182 10.89 -3.61 9.53
CA LEU A 182 10.19 -3.26 8.29
C LEU A 182 11.23 -3.19 7.16
N PHE A 183 10.99 -3.93 6.08
CA PHE A 183 11.79 -3.84 4.88
C PHE A 183 10.93 -3.89 3.63
N PHE A 184 11.46 -3.32 2.55
CA PHE A 184 10.88 -3.39 1.21
C PHE A 184 11.86 -4.17 0.34
N PRO A 185 11.54 -5.43 -0.02
CA PRO A 185 12.35 -6.16 -0.98
C PRO A 185 12.20 -5.53 -2.37
N LYS A 186 13.26 -5.59 -3.16
CA LYS A 186 13.30 -5.09 -4.55
C LYS A 186 12.84 -3.63 -4.66
N ALA A 187 13.30 -2.78 -3.75
CA ALA A 187 12.98 -1.37 -3.81
C ALA A 187 13.67 -0.72 -5.01
N THR A 188 12.98 0.13 -5.77
CA THR A 188 13.62 0.87 -6.87
C THR A 188 13.48 2.38 -6.60
N ALA A 189 14.59 3.10 -6.58
CA ALA A 189 14.60 4.56 -6.41
C ALA A 189 14.65 5.28 -7.75
N ARG A 190 13.90 6.39 -7.87
CA ARG A 190 13.97 7.30 -9.02
C ARG A 190 14.88 8.48 -8.70
N LEU A 191 16.12 8.44 -9.16
CA LEU A 191 17.12 9.46 -8.89
C LEU A 191 17.25 10.47 -10.02
N THR A 192 17.72 11.67 -9.68
CA THR A 192 18.11 12.70 -10.66
C THR A 192 19.63 12.75 -10.68
N THR A 193 20.23 12.13 -11.68
CA THR A 193 21.67 12.12 -11.92
C THR A 193 22.04 13.22 -12.92
N LYS A 194 23.34 13.42 -13.16
CA LYS A 194 23.82 14.40 -14.16
C LYS A 194 23.35 14.08 -15.59
N GLU A 195 23.00 12.83 -15.84
CA GLU A 195 22.55 12.31 -17.13
C GLU A 195 21.03 12.31 -17.28
N GLY A 196 20.29 12.66 -16.22
CA GLY A 196 18.83 12.78 -16.22
C GLY A 196 18.18 11.99 -15.09
N ARG A 197 16.88 11.68 -15.24
CA ARG A 197 16.17 10.84 -14.27
C ARG A 197 16.38 9.37 -14.58
N GLN A 198 16.92 8.61 -13.64
CA GLN A 198 17.24 7.18 -13.76
C GLN A 198 16.57 6.38 -12.63
N ASN A 199 16.25 5.12 -12.91
CA ASN A 199 15.77 4.16 -11.92
C ASN A 199 16.97 3.37 -11.42
N GLN A 200 17.12 3.25 -10.11
CA GLN A 200 18.18 2.47 -9.49
C GLN A 200 17.55 1.40 -8.61
N ASP A 201 17.90 0.14 -8.87
CA ASP A 201 17.45 -0.99 -8.07
C ASP A 201 18.24 -1.04 -6.76
N LEU A 202 17.50 -1.02 -5.66
CA LEU A 202 17.97 -1.04 -4.28
C LEU A 202 17.40 -2.29 -3.63
N TYR A 203 18.20 -3.36 -3.55
CA TYR A 203 17.78 -4.71 -3.14
C TYR A 203 16.84 -4.71 -1.93
N PHE A 204 17.28 -4.17 -0.79
CA PHE A 204 16.45 -4.06 0.40
C PHE A 204 16.50 -2.64 0.95
N LEU A 205 15.35 -1.97 0.97
CA LEU A 205 15.18 -0.74 1.76
C LEU A 205 14.68 -1.14 3.14
N VAL A 206 15.48 -0.92 4.17
CA VAL A 206 15.21 -1.31 5.55
C VAL A 206 14.90 -0.08 6.39
N CYS A 207 13.84 -0.17 7.20
CA CYS A 207 13.44 0.86 8.13
C CYS A 207 13.60 0.35 9.57
N TYR A 208 14.53 0.97 10.31
CA TYR A 208 14.83 0.59 11.69
C TYR A 208 15.03 1.84 12.55
N GLN A 209 14.33 1.90 13.69
CA GLN A 209 14.43 3.00 14.65
C GLN A 209 14.26 4.41 14.03
N SER A 210 13.35 4.57 13.05
CA SER A 210 13.10 5.82 12.30
C SER A 210 14.22 6.23 11.34
N LYS A 211 15.14 5.33 11.03
CA LYS A 211 16.20 5.53 10.05
C LYS A 211 15.99 4.58 8.88
N LEU A 212 16.38 5.05 7.70
CA LEU A 212 16.33 4.27 6.47
C LEU A 212 17.74 3.83 6.12
N GLY A 213 17.88 2.57 5.74
CA GLY A 213 19.12 2.05 5.21
C GLY A 213 18.87 1.18 3.98
N ILE A 214 19.89 1.04 3.14
CA ILE A 214 19.87 0.13 2.01
C ILE A 214 20.84 -1.00 2.31
N LEU A 215 20.34 -2.22 2.27
CA LEU A 215 21.13 -3.44 2.31
C LEU A 215 21.11 -4.01 0.89
N ALA A 216 22.27 -3.97 0.24
CA ALA A 216 22.45 -4.51 -1.10
C ALA A 216 23.21 -5.83 -1.04
N VAL A 217 22.71 -6.81 -1.80
CA VAL A 217 23.21 -8.18 -1.81
C VAL A 217 23.72 -8.45 -3.22
N ASP A 218 24.93 -9.00 -3.36
CA ASP A 218 25.42 -9.53 -4.64
C ASP A 218 25.39 -8.49 -5.79
N LEU A 219 26.12 -7.39 -5.59
CA LEU A 219 26.29 -6.35 -6.60
C LEU A 219 27.44 -6.70 -7.55
N GLU A 220 27.18 -6.67 -8.85
CA GLU A 220 28.25 -6.74 -9.85
C GLU A 220 29.09 -5.45 -9.84
N GLU A 221 30.36 -5.54 -10.24
CA GLU A 221 31.26 -4.36 -10.28
C GLU A 221 30.71 -3.20 -11.11
N ALA A 222 29.91 -3.50 -12.14
CA ALA A 222 29.23 -2.51 -12.96
C ALA A 222 28.15 -1.72 -12.20
N ASP A 223 27.46 -2.35 -11.24
CA ASP A 223 26.42 -1.73 -10.43
C ASP A 223 27.00 -0.87 -9.29
N LEU A 224 28.23 -1.16 -8.85
CA LEU A 224 28.93 -0.39 -7.82
C LEU A 224 29.26 1.04 -8.29
N GLU A 225 29.55 1.25 -9.58
CA GLU A 225 29.83 2.58 -10.13
C GLU A 225 28.58 3.49 -10.10
N ASP A 226 27.42 2.93 -10.47
CA ASP A 226 26.14 3.66 -10.47
C ASP A 226 25.65 3.94 -9.04
N ILE A 227 25.93 3.04 -8.10
CA ILE A 227 25.64 3.24 -6.68
C ILE A 227 26.56 4.29 -6.06
N GLY A 228 27.82 4.43 -6.45
CA GLY A 228 28.71 5.44 -5.88
C GLY A 228 28.20 6.89 -6.08
N ALA A 229 27.56 7.16 -7.23
CA ALA A 229 26.91 8.44 -7.51
C ALA A 229 25.52 8.53 -6.86
N GLY A 230 24.73 7.45 -6.92
CA GLY A 230 23.41 7.36 -6.31
C GLY A 230 23.42 7.44 -4.77
N SER A 231 24.43 6.85 -4.13
CA SER A 231 24.58 6.74 -2.68
C SER A 231 24.65 8.11 -2.00
N ARG A 232 25.42 9.05 -2.55
CA ARG A 232 25.46 10.43 -2.03
C ARG A 232 24.11 11.15 -2.16
N VAL A 233 23.39 10.92 -3.26
CA VAL A 233 22.05 11.49 -3.46
C VAL A 233 21.09 10.89 -2.45
N LEU A 234 21.06 9.56 -2.32
CA LEU A 234 20.22 8.82 -1.38
C LEU A 234 20.49 9.24 0.08
N GLN A 235 21.75 9.40 0.45
CA GLN A 235 22.15 9.92 1.77
C GLN A 235 21.64 11.34 2.00
N SER A 236 21.74 12.23 1.01
CA SER A 236 21.16 13.58 1.11
C SER A 236 19.64 13.61 1.25
N GLN A 237 18.95 12.52 0.87
CA GLN A 237 17.49 12.38 0.96
C GLN A 237 17.04 11.60 2.20
N GLY A 238 17.94 11.32 3.16
CA GLY A 238 17.61 10.72 4.45
C GLY A 238 17.82 9.21 4.55
N ILE A 239 18.55 8.59 3.61
CA ILE A 239 19.03 7.21 3.78
C ILE A 239 20.36 7.24 4.54
N CYS A 240 20.33 6.80 5.79
CA CYS A 240 21.45 6.94 6.73
C CYS A 240 22.62 6.01 6.42
N VAL A 241 22.33 4.78 5.98
CA VAL A 241 23.33 3.72 5.76
C VAL A 241 23.06 3.04 4.43
N ILE A 242 24.11 2.79 3.66
CA ILE A 242 24.07 2.01 2.42
C ILE A 242 25.23 1.04 2.51
N GLU A 243 24.93 -0.24 2.65
CA GLU A 243 25.92 -1.30 2.84
C GLU A 243 25.73 -2.41 1.82
N HIS A 244 26.86 -2.99 1.44
CA HIS A 244 26.99 -3.99 0.40
C HIS A 244 27.56 -5.25 1.03
N TYR A 245 26.90 -6.38 0.77
CA TYR A 245 27.30 -7.67 1.30
C TYR A 245 27.45 -8.69 0.17
N GLU A 246 28.44 -9.55 0.29
CA GLU A 246 28.70 -10.60 -0.69
C GLU A 246 27.64 -11.71 -0.58
N ALA A 247 27.31 -12.34 -1.72
CA ALA A 247 26.31 -13.40 -1.77
C ALA A 247 26.60 -14.56 -0.81
N ALA A 248 27.88 -14.90 -0.63
CA ALA A 248 28.31 -15.99 0.25
C ALA A 248 27.95 -15.69 1.72
N GLU A 249 28.25 -14.48 2.19
CA GLU A 249 27.95 -14.05 3.57
C GLU A 249 26.43 -13.98 3.81
N CYS A 250 25.68 -13.45 2.83
CA CYS A 250 24.22 -13.38 2.89
C CYS A 250 23.55 -14.76 2.85
N ALA A 251 24.16 -15.76 2.19
CA ALA A 251 23.63 -17.11 2.13
C ALA A 251 23.93 -17.92 3.40
N GLU A 252 25.15 -17.83 3.93
CA GLU A 252 25.62 -18.64 5.06
C GLU A 252 25.33 -18.02 6.43
N GLU A 253 25.42 -16.69 6.56
CA GLU A 253 25.34 -15.96 7.83
C GLU A 253 24.30 -14.82 7.79
N SER A 254 23.14 -15.06 7.16
CA SER A 254 22.11 -14.03 6.92
C SER A 254 21.68 -13.26 8.18
N ASP A 255 21.50 -13.95 9.33
CA ASP A 255 21.13 -13.30 10.59
C ASP A 255 22.23 -12.38 11.12
N ARG A 256 23.51 -12.76 10.95
CA ARG A 256 24.65 -11.93 11.37
C ARG A 256 24.72 -10.67 10.51
N VAL A 257 24.60 -10.82 9.19
CA VAL A 257 24.59 -9.70 8.22
C VAL A 257 23.49 -8.70 8.59
N VAL A 258 22.27 -9.18 8.83
CA VAL A 258 21.14 -8.33 9.22
C VAL A 258 21.40 -7.64 10.55
N LEU A 259 21.89 -8.33 11.57
CA LEU A 259 22.16 -7.73 12.88
C LEU A 259 23.26 -6.66 12.81
N GLU A 260 24.33 -6.91 12.07
CA GLU A 260 25.43 -5.96 11.86
C GLU A 260 24.93 -4.71 11.14
N PHE A 261 24.20 -4.88 10.04
CA PHE A 261 23.57 -3.79 9.31
C PHE A 261 22.63 -2.94 10.20
N LEU A 262 21.76 -3.59 10.98
CA LEU A 262 20.84 -2.90 11.89
C LEU A 262 21.59 -2.15 13.02
N GLN A 263 22.72 -2.69 13.47
CA GLN A 263 23.59 -2.03 14.44
C GLN A 263 24.21 -0.76 13.84
N HIS A 264 24.74 -0.81 12.63
CA HIS A 264 25.25 0.37 11.92
C HIS A 264 24.15 1.40 11.69
N LEU A 265 22.98 0.97 11.22
CA LEU A 265 21.82 1.83 11.01
C LEU A 265 21.39 2.52 12.31
N SER A 266 21.42 1.82 13.45
CA SER A 266 21.11 2.42 14.76
C SER A 266 22.09 3.50 15.22
N GLN A 267 23.33 3.49 14.71
CA GLN A 267 24.39 4.43 15.10
C GLN A 267 24.52 5.64 14.17
N ALA A 268 24.02 5.56 12.94
CA ALA A 268 24.12 6.61 11.92
C ALA A 268 23.23 7.84 12.18
#